data_AF-A0AAW1RRW0-F1
#
_entry.id   AF-A0AAW1RRW0-F1
#
_cell.length_a   1.000
_cell.length_b   1.000
_cell.length_c   1.000
_cell.angle_alpha   90.00
_cell.angle_beta   90.00
_cell.angle_gamma   90.00
#
_symmetry.space_group_name_H-M   'P 1'
#
loop_
_entity.id
_entity.type
_entity.pdbx_description
1 polymer ?
#
loop_
_entity_poly.entity_id
_entity_poly.type
_entity_poly.pdbx_seq_one_letter_code
_entity_poly.pdbx_strand_id
1 'polypeptide(L)'
;MPVAQAAAARTAADLIPLVQHDFQDSQYYITGRLTREIFASDCVFKDPTTNVKGPEKYSKAVAALFDPGRSRADLISIKDEQSVGWDRG
;
A
#
# COMPACT_ATOMS: atom_id res chain seq x y z
N MET A 1 -8.74 19.56 26.00
CA MET A 1 -9.02 18.55 24.96
C MET A 1 -8.00 18.74 23.86
N PRO A 2 -7.13 17.76 23.53
CA PRO A 2 -6.21 17.92 22.41
C PRO A 2 -7.00 17.91 21.11
N VAL A 3 -6.74 18.90 20.25
CA VAL A 3 -7.26 18.94 18.89
C VAL A 3 -6.63 17.81 18.10
N ALA A 4 -7.46 16.96 17.48
CA ALA A 4 -7.00 16.02 16.48
C ALA A 4 -6.40 16.83 15.32
N GLN A 5 -5.08 16.79 15.18
CA GLN A 5 -4.39 17.37 14.04
C GLN A 5 -4.88 16.62 12.79
N ALA A 6 -5.68 17.28 11.95
CA ALA A 6 -5.94 16.78 10.61
C ALA A 6 -4.57 16.71 9.92
N ALA A 7 -4.06 15.49 9.70
CA ALA A 7 -2.87 15.29 8.89
C ALA A 7 -3.12 15.96 7.53
N ALA A 8 -2.21 16.84 7.11
CA ALA A 8 -2.29 17.48 5.81
C ALA A 8 -2.58 16.43 4.74
N ALA A 9 -3.53 16.72 3.83
CA ALA A 9 -3.86 15.81 2.74
C ALA A 9 -2.58 15.53 1.94
N ARG A 10 -2.12 14.27 1.96
CA ARG A 10 -0.96 13.83 1.20
C ARG A 10 -1.37 13.61 -0.26
N THR A 11 -0.55 14.06 -1.18
CA THR A 11 -0.77 13.84 -2.61
C THR A 11 -0.27 12.46 -3.01
N ALA A 12 -0.64 11.99 -4.21
CA ALA A 12 -0.09 10.75 -4.75
C ALA A 12 1.45 10.80 -4.86
N ALA A 13 2.00 11.94 -5.25
CA ALA A 13 3.45 12.16 -5.34
C ALA A 13 4.15 11.97 -3.99
N ASP A 14 3.53 12.39 -2.89
CA ASP A 14 4.08 12.20 -1.54
C ASP A 14 4.03 10.74 -1.08
N LEU A 15 3.08 9.96 -1.60
CA LEU A 15 2.83 8.58 -1.18
C LEU A 15 3.57 7.54 -2.01
N ILE A 16 3.86 7.82 -3.29
CA ILE A 16 4.63 6.94 -4.18
C ILE A 16 5.92 6.42 -3.54
N PRO A 17 6.81 7.26 -2.97
CA PRO A 17 8.06 6.76 -2.40
C PRO A 17 7.83 5.83 -1.19
N LEU A 18 6.79 6.09 -0.40
CA LEU A 18 6.41 5.23 0.74
C LEU A 18 5.90 3.86 0.26
N VAL A 19 4.99 3.86 -0.72
CA VAL A 19 4.46 2.62 -1.32
C VAL A 19 5.56 1.82 -2.00
N GLN A 20 6.47 2.51 -2.68
CA GLN A 20 7.61 1.88 -3.34
C GLN A 20 8.55 1.23 -2.32
N HIS A 21 8.92 1.93 -1.24
CA HIS A 21 9.74 1.37 -0.16
C HIS A 21 9.05 0.18 0.52
N ASP A 22 7.75 0.28 0.82
CA ASP A 22 7.00 -0.82 1.42
C ASP A 22 7.02 -2.06 0.52
N PHE A 23 6.92 -1.87 -0.80
CA PHE A 23 6.94 -2.97 -1.76
C PHE A 23 8.33 -3.56 -1.93
N GLN A 24 9.34 -2.72 -2.17
CA GLN A 24 10.69 -3.16 -2.55
C GLN A 24 11.51 -3.60 -1.34
N ASP A 25 11.60 -2.76 -0.31
CA ASP A 25 12.46 -2.99 0.86
C ASP A 25 11.73 -3.81 1.92
N SER A 26 10.52 -3.40 2.28
CA SER A 26 9.75 -4.09 3.33
C SER A 26 9.10 -5.38 2.83
N GLN A 27 9.01 -5.58 1.51
CA GLN A 27 8.38 -6.74 0.88
C GLN A 27 6.99 -6.99 1.46
N TYR A 28 6.16 -5.95 1.63
CA TYR A 28 4.92 -6.03 2.43
C TYR A 28 3.96 -7.13 1.97
N TYR A 29 3.96 -7.46 0.68
CA TYR A 29 3.10 -8.51 0.12
C TYR A 29 3.52 -9.92 0.58
N ILE A 30 4.75 -10.09 1.03
CA ILE A 30 5.33 -11.33 1.56
C ILE A 30 5.40 -11.27 3.09
N THR A 31 5.81 -10.14 3.66
CA THR A 31 6.12 -10.01 5.10
C THR A 31 4.98 -9.44 5.93
N GLY A 32 3.98 -8.82 5.30
CA GLY A 32 2.94 -8.03 5.97
C GLY A 32 3.40 -6.69 6.54
N ARG A 33 4.66 -6.29 6.32
CA ARG A 33 5.22 -5.02 6.80
C ARG A 33 4.81 -3.86 5.89
N LEU A 34 3.57 -3.43 6.07
CA LEU A 34 2.96 -2.30 5.37
C LEU A 34 2.92 -1.09 6.31
N THR A 35 3.28 0.10 5.82
CA THR A 35 3.07 1.37 6.51
C THR A 35 1.57 1.63 6.58
N ARG A 36 0.96 1.53 7.76
CA ARG A 36 -0.51 1.52 7.89
C ARG A 36 -1.09 2.92 7.92
N GLU A 37 -0.28 3.89 8.32
CA GLU A 37 -0.65 5.29 8.53
C GLU A 37 -1.01 6.02 7.23
N ILE A 38 -0.66 5.45 6.07
CA ILE A 38 -1.05 5.98 4.76
C ILE A 38 -2.41 5.44 4.29
N PHE A 39 -3.02 4.52 5.03
CA PHE A 39 -4.33 3.93 4.72
C PHE A 39 -5.39 4.38 5.73
N ALA A 40 -6.61 4.59 5.25
CA ALA A 40 -7.76 4.76 6.14
C ALA A 40 -8.01 3.46 6.94
N SER A 41 -8.42 3.60 8.20
CA SER A 41 -8.66 2.45 9.09
C SER A 41 -9.74 1.49 8.58
N ASP A 42 -10.68 2.01 7.80
CA ASP A 42 -11.81 1.28 7.22
C ASP A 42 -11.65 0.99 5.72
N CYS A 43 -10.45 1.21 5.17
CA CYS A 43 -10.16 0.91 3.77
C CYS A 43 -10.36 -0.58 3.47
N VAL A 44 -10.52 -0.89 2.19
CA VAL A 44 -10.87 -2.23 1.75
C VAL A 44 -9.87 -2.68 0.69
N PHE A 45 -9.14 -3.75 0.99
CA PHE A 45 -8.27 -4.44 0.05
C PHE A 45 -9.09 -5.48 -0.69
N LYS A 46 -9.33 -5.26 -1.98
CA LYS A 46 -10.10 -6.16 -2.85
C LYS A 46 -9.18 -6.82 -3.86
N ASP A 47 -9.21 -8.13 -3.92
CA ASP A 47 -8.72 -8.91 -5.04
C ASP A 47 -9.87 -9.78 -5.60
N PRO A 48 -9.69 -10.48 -6.73
CA PRO A 48 -10.73 -11.34 -7.30
C PRO A 48 -11.26 -12.43 -6.35
N THR A 49 -10.50 -12.81 -5.32
CA THR A 49 -10.80 -13.91 -4.42
C THR A 49 -11.14 -13.48 -2.99
N THR A 50 -10.61 -12.34 -2.53
CA THR A 50 -10.73 -11.91 -1.14
C THR A 50 -11.10 -10.43 -1.03
N ASN A 51 -11.77 -10.11 0.08
CA ASN A 51 -12.14 -8.76 0.44
C ASN A 51 -11.80 -8.53 1.92
N VAL A 52 -10.71 -7.80 2.19
CA VAL A 52 -10.19 -7.56 3.54
C VAL A 52 -10.40 -6.11 3.95
N LYS A 53 -11.16 -5.90 5.03
CA LYS A 53 -11.38 -4.57 5.60
C LYS A 53 -10.30 -4.23 6.64
N GLY A 54 -9.58 -3.15 6.37
CA GLY A 54 -8.60 -2.53 7.25
C GLY A 54 -7.16 -3.03 7.06
N PRO A 55 -6.16 -2.15 7.18
CA PRO A 55 -4.75 -2.48 6.92
C PRO A 55 -4.19 -3.52 7.89
N GLU A 56 -4.66 -3.56 9.14
CA GLU A 56 -4.18 -4.53 10.12
C GLU A 56 -4.55 -5.97 9.75
N LYS A 57 -5.81 -6.21 9.33
CA LYS A 57 -6.26 -7.54 8.91
C LYS A 57 -5.55 -7.96 7.63
N TYR A 58 -5.38 -7.03 6.70
CA TYR A 58 -4.67 -7.29 5.45
C TYR A 58 -3.21 -7.68 5.69
N SER A 59 -2.46 -6.91 6.48
CA SER A 59 -1.07 -7.22 6.85
C SER A 59 -0.92 -8.61 7.47
N LYS A 60 -1.83 -9.00 8.38
CA LYS A 60 -1.79 -10.34 9.01
C LYS A 60 -2.09 -11.45 8.01
N ALA A 61 -3.03 -11.22 7.09
CA ALA A 61 -3.39 -12.21 6.07
C ALA A 61 -2.20 -12.47 5.13
N VAL A 62 -1.60 -11.42 4.55
CA VAL A 62 -0.50 -11.59 3.58
C VAL A 62 0.76 -12.22 4.20
N ALA A 63 1.07 -11.90 5.46
CA ALA A 63 2.20 -12.50 6.17
C ALA A 63 2.06 -14.02 6.39
N ALA A 64 0.85 -14.57 6.26
CA ALA A 64 0.59 -16.00 6.38
C ALA A 64 0.55 -16.72 5.03
N LEU A 65 0.57 -15.99 3.89
CA LEU A 65 0.42 -16.58 2.56
C LEU A 65 1.75 -17.07 1.98
N PHE A 66 2.87 -16.48 2.36
CA PHE A 66 4.17 -16.71 1.73
C PHE A 66 5.26 -16.97 2.76
N ASP A 67 6.32 -17.67 2.35
CA ASP A 67 7.53 -17.87 3.14
C ASP A 67 8.54 -16.77 2.79
N PRO A 68 8.88 -15.85 3.72
CA PRO A 68 9.84 -14.78 3.45
C PRO A 68 11.25 -15.25 3.09
N GLY A 69 11.63 -16.48 3.42
CA GLY A 69 12.91 -17.07 3.04
C GLY A 69 12.94 -17.67 1.64
N ARG A 70 11.79 -17.84 0.99
CA ARG A 70 11.65 -18.52 -0.31
C ARG A 70 10.84 -17.74 -1.34
N SER A 71 10.19 -16.66 -0.95
CA SER A 71 9.31 -15.87 -1.81
C SER A 71 9.78 -14.42 -1.85
N ARG A 72 9.60 -13.78 -3.00
CA ARG A 72 9.94 -12.38 -3.25
C ARG A 72 8.92 -11.76 -4.19
N ALA A 73 8.61 -10.49 -3.96
CA ALA A 73 7.79 -9.67 -4.84
C ALA A 73 8.67 -8.62 -5.51
N ASP A 74 8.57 -8.52 -6.84
CA ASP A 74 9.28 -7.54 -7.64
C ASP A 74 8.33 -6.45 -8.13
N LEU A 75 8.71 -5.19 -7.90
CA LEU A 75 7.97 -4.04 -8.39
C LEU A 75 8.26 -3.84 -9.88
N ILE A 76 7.28 -4.13 -10.73
CA ILE A 76 7.44 -3.99 -12.19
C ILE A 76 7.23 -2.54 -12.64
N SER A 77 6.19 -1.87 -12.14
CA SER A 77 5.89 -0.48 -12.46
C SER A 77 4.98 0.14 -11.40
N ILE A 78 5.16 1.44 -11.15
CA ILE A 78 4.26 2.27 -10.37
C ILE A 78 3.94 3.52 -11.20
N LYS A 79 2.67 3.89 -11.28
CA LYS A 79 2.16 5.04 -12.01
C LYS A 79 1.05 5.67 -11.19
N ASP A 80 0.99 7.00 -11.14
CA ASP A 80 -0.22 7.69 -10.74
C ASP A 80 -1.10 7.93 -11.98
N GLU A 81 -2.41 7.83 -11.81
CA GLU A 81 -3.36 8.05 -12.89
C GLU A 81 -3.37 9.52 -13.36
N GLN A 82 -2.89 10.44 -12.52
CA GLN A 82 -2.83 11.88 -12.81
C GLN A 82 -1.63 12.27 -13.69
N SER A 83 -0.56 11.48 -13.78
CA SER A 83 0.56 11.73 -14.70
C SER A 83 0.38 11.07 -16.07
N VAL A 84 -0.75 10.43 -16.33
CA VAL A 84 -1.13 10.01 -17.68
C VAL A 84 -1.67 11.25 -18.40
N GLY A 85 -0.75 12.12 -18.82
CA GLY A 85 -1.06 13.18 -19.77
C GLY A 85 -1.70 12.58 -21.00
N TRP A 86 -2.91 13.04 -21.32
CA TRP A 86 -3.58 12.70 -22.57
C TRP A 86 -2.73 13.29 -23.71
N ASP A 87 -1.86 12.47 -24.30
CA ASP A 87 -1.11 12.85 -25.50
C ASP A 87 -2.13 12.97 -26.63
N ARG A 88 -2.61 14.20 -26.84
CA ARG A 88 -3.49 14.55 -27.95
C ARG A 88 -2.60 14.75 -29.17
N GLY A 89 -2.57 13.72 -30.02
CA GLY A 89 -2.57 13.78 -31.49
C GLY A 89 -1.48 14.57 -32.17
#